data_AF-A0A3E3IBX1-F1
#
_entry.id   AF-A0A3E3IBX1-F1
#
_cell.length_a   1.000
_cell.length_b   1.000
_cell.length_c   1.000
_cell.angle_alpha   90.00
_cell.angle_beta   90.00
_cell.angle_gamma   90.00
#
_symmetry.space_group_name_H-M   'P 1'
#
loop_
_entity.id
_entity.type
_entity.pdbx_description
1 polymer ?
#
loop_
_entity_poly.entity_id
_entity_poly.type
_entity_poly.pdbx_seq_one_letter_code
_entity_poly.pdbx_strand_id
1 'polypeptide(L)' 'MKKLIGVVIIIASIMGGVYFGGWLLFVKPILAACAAFDAGILTSTLIITTIIKCIIASTVGLIIVCVGVTFGSFIASK' A
#
# COMPACT_ATOMS: atom_id res chain seq x y z
N MET A 1 28.20 -7.22 6.21
CA MET A 1 27.01 -6.95 7.04
C MET A 1 26.10 -5.85 6.46
N LYS A 2 26.63 -4.68 6.05
CA LYS A 2 25.84 -3.57 5.50
C LYS A 2 25.01 -3.92 4.25
N LYS A 3 25.56 -4.73 3.32
CA LYS A 3 24.83 -5.26 2.17
C LYS A 3 23.57 -6.04 2.55
N LEU A 4 23.66 -6.89 3.59
CA LEU A 4 22.52 -7.68 4.06
C LEU A 4 21.43 -6.77 4.63
N ILE A 5 21.83 -5.74 5.40
CA ILE A 5 20.91 -4.75 5.97
C ILE A 5 20.18 -3.98 4.87
N GLY A 6 20.91 -3.53 3.83
CA GLY A 6 20.30 -2.84 2.69
C GLY A 6 19.29 -3.71 1.94
N VAL A 7 19.61 -5.00 1.70
CA VAL A 7 18.69 -5.95 1.05
C VAL A 7 17.42 -6.18 1.88
N VAL A 8 17.53 -6.32 3.20
CA VAL A 8 16.36 -6.49 4.08
C VAL A 8 15.43 -5.28 4.02
N ILE A 9 15.97 -4.06 3.98
CA ILE A 9 15.18 -2.82 3.86
C ILE A 9 14.42 -2.78 2.54
N ILE A 10 15.06 -3.18 1.44
CA ILE A 10 14.42 -3.27 0.12
C ILE A 10 13.23 -4.22 0.16
N ILE A 11 13.44 -5.45 0.67
CA ILE A 11 12.37 -6.46 0.78
C ILE A 11 11.22 -5.94 1.65
N ALA A 12 11.54 -5.36 2.81
CA ALA A 12 10.54 -4.81 3.73
C ALA A 12 9.72 -3.68 3.07
N SER A 13 10.35 -2.83 2.25
CA SER A 13 9.63 -1.77 1.52
C SER A 13 8.72 -2.29 0.42
N ILE A 14 9.10 -3.37 -0.28
CA ILE A 14 8.25 -4.03 -1.27
C ILE A 14 7.02 -4.62 -0.58
N MET A 15 7.23 -5.36 0.51
CA MET A 15 6.14 -5.90 1.32
C MET A 15 5.24 -4.79 1.87
N GLY A 16 5.83 -3.69 2.35
CA GLY A 16 5.11 -2.51 2.80
C GLY A 16 4.27 -1.88 1.69
N GLY A 17 4.85 -1.66 0.51
CA GLY A 17 4.14 -1.07 -0.63
C GLY A 17 2.96 -1.93 -1.09
N VAL A 18 3.13 -3.25 -1.16
CA VAL A 18 2.05 -4.19 -1.50
C VAL A 18 0.97 -4.20 -0.42
N TYR A 19 1.34 -4.15 0.87
CA TYR A 19 0.37 -4.14 1.96
C TYR A 19 -0.42 -2.82 2.03
N PHE A 20 0.26 -1.67 2.01
CA PHE A 20 -0.41 -0.37 2.10
C PHE A 20 -1.19 -0.04 0.83
N GLY A 21 -0.58 -0.20 -0.34
CA GLY A 21 -1.23 0.06 -1.63
C GLY A 21 -2.26 -1.00 -1.99
N GLY A 22 -1.86 -2.26 -2.03
CA GLY A 22 -2.73 -3.36 -2.46
C GLY A 22 -3.79 -3.74 -1.44
N TRP A 23 -3.42 -3.99 -0.18
CA TRP A 23 -4.39 -4.47 0.80
C TRP A 23 -5.22 -3.33 1.42
N LEU A 24 -4.57 -2.36 2.07
CA LEU A 24 -5.24 -1.32 2.86
C LEU A 24 -6.03 -0.30 2.02
N LEU A 25 -5.48 0.11 0.88
CA LEU A 25 -6.06 1.16 0.05
C LEU A 25 -6.89 0.63 -1.12
N PHE A 26 -6.75 -0.64 -1.49
CA PHE A 26 -7.48 -1.23 -2.62
C PHE A 26 -8.45 -2.33 -2.18
N VAL A 27 -7.97 -3.48 -1.70
CA VAL A 27 -8.84 -4.64 -1.39
C VAL A 27 -9.80 -4.35 -0.22
N LYS A 28 -9.27 -3.86 0.91
CA LYS A 28 -10.06 -3.61 2.12
C LYS A 28 -11.24 -2.63 1.91
N PRO A 29 -11.08 -1.46 1.26
CA PRO A 29 -12.22 -0.57 1.02
C PRO A 29 -13.28 -1.18 0.11
N ILE A 30 -12.90 -1.98 -0.90
CA ILE A 30 -13.87 -2.68 -1.76
C ILE A 30 -14.70 -3.66 -0.94
N LEU A 31 -14.06 -4.49 -0.10
CA LEU A 31 -14.75 -5.43 0.79
C LEU A 31 -15.68 -4.72 1.78
N ALA A 32 -15.26 -3.55 2.30
CA ALA A 32 -16.10 -2.75 3.18
C ALA A 32 -17.34 -2.20 2.46
N ALA A 33 -17.23 -1.82 1.18
CA ALA A 33 -18.38 -1.40 0.38
C ALA A 33 -19.35 -2.56 0.12
N CYS A 34 -18.83 -3.74 -0.22
CA CYS A 34 -19.66 -4.95 -0.38
C CYS A 34 -20.41 -5.28 0.92
N ALA A 35 -19.71 -5.31 2.06
CA ALA A 35 -20.34 -5.59 3.35
C ALA A 35 -21.42 -4.56 3.72
N ALA A 36 -21.19 -3.27 3.43
CA ALA A 36 -22.18 -2.21 3.65
C ALA A 36 -23.40 -2.34 2.71
N PHE A 37 -23.18 -2.81 1.48
CA PHE A 37 -24.24 -3.12 0.52
C PHE A 37 -25.09 -4.30 0.99
N ASP A 38 -24.47 -5.40 1.40
CA ASP A 38 -25.16 -6.60 1.89
C ASP A 38 -25.97 -6.30 3.17
N ALA A 39 -25.50 -5.38 4.00
CA ALA A 39 -26.18 -4.91 5.19
C ALA A 39 -27.26 -3.82 4.94
N GLY A 40 -27.43 -3.36 3.70
CA GLY A 40 -28.41 -2.32 3.36
C GLY A 40 -28.07 -0.92 3.90
N ILE A 41 -26.83 -0.68 4.31
CA ILE A 41 -26.35 0.58 4.91
C ILE A 41 -25.36 1.32 4.00
N LEU A 42 -25.32 1.00 2.71
CA LEU A 42 -24.40 1.62 1.77
C LEU A 42 -24.73 3.12 1.62
N THR A 43 -23.76 3.96 1.97
CA THR A 43 -23.88 5.41 1.83
C THR A 43 -23.05 5.93 0.67
N SER A 44 -23.50 7.03 0.05
CA SER A 44 -22.75 7.72 -1.01
C SER A 44 -21.36 8.15 -0.54
N THR A 45 -21.21 8.52 0.73
CA THR A 45 -19.92 8.85 1.35
C THR A 45 -18.97 7.65 1.32
N LEU A 46 -19.46 6.46 1.66
CA LEU A 46 -18.64 5.24 1.63
C LEU A 46 -18.18 4.96 0.20
N ILE A 47 -19.06 5.04 -0.79
CA ILE A 47 -18.70 4.85 -2.22
C ILE A 47 -17.59 5.82 -2.63
N ILE A 48 -17.75 7.12 -2.40
CA ILE A 48 -16.77 8.15 -2.80
C ILE A 48 -15.41 7.89 -2.13
N THR A 49 -15.40 7.58 -0.83
CA THR A 49 -14.14 7.30 -0.13
C THR A 49 -13.45 6.05 -0.64
N THR A 50 -14.18 5.01 -1.06
CA THR A 50 -13.57 3.80 -1.65
C THR A 50 -12.94 4.08 -3.01
N ILE A 51 -13.62 4.84 -3.87
CA ILE A 51 -13.08 5.23 -5.18
C ILE A 51 -11.78 6.02 -5.02
N ILE A 52 -11.77 7.03 -4.16
CA ILE A 52 -10.57 7.85 -3.91
C ILE A 52 -9.41 6.98 -3.42
N LYS A 53 -9.66 6.08 -2.47
CA LYS A 53 -8.63 5.16 -1.94
C LYS A 53 -8.07 4.25 -3.04
N CYS A 54 -8.91 3.72 -3.91
CA CYS A 54 -8.48 2.88 -5.03
C CYS A 54 -7.62 3.65 -6.06
N ILE A 55 -7.93 4.92 -6.33
CA ILE A 55 -7.16 5.76 -7.25
C ILE A 55 -5.75 6.04 -6.70
N ILE A 56 -5.63 6.32 -5.40
CA ILE A 56 -4.33 6.64 -4.78
C ILE A 56 -3.53 5.40 -4.37
N ALA A 57 -4.14 4.21 -4.40
CA ALA A 57 -3.55 2.96 -3.92
C ALA A 57 -2.20 2.64 -4.59
N SER A 58 -2.15 2.71 -5.92
CA SER A 58 -0.95 2.44 -6.71
C SER A 58 0.15 3.47 -6.45
N THR A 59 -0.23 4.75 -6.36
CA THR A 59 0.68 5.87 -6.07
C THR A 59 1.33 5.71 -4.70
N VAL A 60 0.55 5.43 -3.66
CA VAL A 60 1.07 5.22 -2.30
C VAL A 60 1.99 3.99 -2.25
N GLY A 61 1.59 2.89 -2.88
CA GLY A 61 2.42 1.68 -2.98
C GLY A 61 3.77 1.97 -3.63
N LEU A 62 3.78 2.66 -4.78
CA LEU A 62 5.00 3.02 -5.50
C LEU A 62 5.93 3.92 -4.68
N ILE A 63 5.39 4.92 -3.99
CA ILE A 63 6.19 5.83 -3.16
C ILE A 63 6.92 5.04 -2.07
N ILE A 64 6.24 4.11 -1.39
CA ILE A 64 6.84 3.29 -0.33
C ILE A 64 7.99 2.44 -0.89
N VAL A 65 7.77 1.79 -2.04
CA VAL A 65 8.80 0.98 -2.69
C VAL A 65 9.98 1.83 -3.16
N CYS A 66 9.73 2.95 -3.84
CA CYS A 66 10.79 3.84 -4.35
C CYS A 66 11.67 4.36 -3.21
N VAL A 67 11.06 4.82 -2.11
CA VAL A 67 11.81 5.31 -0.94
C VAL A 67 12.66 4.18 -0.35
N GLY A 68 12.08 3.02 -0.07
CA GLY A 68 12.83 1.92 0.54
C GLY A 68 13.91 1.33 -0.35
N VAL A 69 13.68 1.26 -1.66
CA VAL A 69 14.71 0.85 -2.63
C VAL A 69 15.87 1.84 -2.66
N THR A 70 15.58 3.14 -2.67
CA THR A 70 16.63 4.18 -2.72
C THR A 70 17.49 4.15 -1.45
N PHE A 71 16.87 4.11 -0.28
CA PHE A 71 17.58 4.04 1.00
C PHE A 71 18.33 2.72 1.19
N GLY A 72 17.70 1.60 0.86
CA GLY A 72 18.33 0.28 0.98
C GLY A 72 19.53 0.12 0.03
N SER A 73 19.43 0.64 -1.20
CA SER A 73 20.53 0.62 -2.17
C SER A 73 21.69 1.51 -1.74
N PHE A 74 21.41 2.69 -1.18
CA PHE A 74 22.44 3.59 -0.65
C PHE A 74 23.25 2.94 0.48
N ILE A 75 22.58 2.20 1.37
CA ILE A 75 23.21 1.48 2.48
C ILE A 75 23.99 0.26 1.99
N ALA A 76 23.45 -0.48 1.00
CA ALA A 76 24.12 -1.65 0.45
C ALA A 76 25.38 -1.30 -0.37
N SER A 77 25.46 -0.09 -0.91
CA SER A 77 26.61 0.39 -1.68
C SER A 77 27.78 0.91 -0.81
N LYS A 78 27.58 1.09 0.51
CA LYS A 78 28.60 1.55 1.50
C LYS A 78 29.09 0.43 2.43
#